data_AF-A0A937CMU7-F1
#
_entry.id   AF-A0A937CMU7-F1
#
_cell.length_a   1.000
_cell.length_b   1.000
_cell.length_c   1.000
_cell.angle_alpha   90.00
_cell.angle_beta   90.00
_cell.angle_gamma   90.00
#
_symmetry.space_group_name_H-M   'P 1'
#
loop_
_entity.id
_entity.type
_entity.pdbx_description
1 polymer ?
#
loop_
_entity_poly.entity_id
_entity_poly.type
_entity_poly.pdbx_seq_one_letter_code
_entity_poly.pdbx_strand_id
1 'polypeptide(L)'
;MANPTGTDFEKTINEDGAYTFTSSDFGWSDADSWFGDTFGGVKITTLPASGTLTLNGTAVESGDKIAASDIPNLVWTPVANANGDVSFDFQVYSKWFGFDGGTDQSPNTATLHVAAANDAPVLTLSSPHLTSINEDAVDNAGQTIASVLGDSVADVDTGAVEGIAITGLTSGNGTWQYQLAGSADWVNVGSVSGTGALLLGAADSIRFVPNGENGTDASFTYHAWDQTSGVHGTLADTTTNGTTSAFSSGSDTATIAVSEVNDPAKIEVLEGSDTSVTEDSDVTAGNLVATGSISVDDVDGADTAT
;
A
#
# COMPACT_ATOMS: atom_id res chain seq x y z
N MET A 1 55.96 22.22 9.99
CA MET A 1 54.49 22.22 9.95
C MET A 1 54.08 20.80 9.70
N ALA A 2 53.55 20.17 10.73
CA ALA A 2 52.86 18.89 10.63
C ALA A 2 51.66 19.05 9.67
N ASN A 3 51.26 17.96 9.04
CA ASN A 3 50.00 17.95 8.31
C ASN A 3 48.86 17.65 9.29
N PRO A 4 47.66 18.22 9.06
CA PRO A 4 46.49 17.82 9.82
C PRO A 4 46.12 16.38 9.51
N THR A 5 45.34 15.76 10.39
CA THR A 5 44.76 14.43 10.21
C THR A 5 43.25 14.49 10.41
N GLY A 6 42.51 13.86 9.50
CA GLY A 6 41.08 13.59 9.63
C GLY A 6 40.84 12.24 10.30
N THR A 7 39.58 11.81 10.32
CA THR A 7 39.20 10.47 10.75
C THR A 7 38.10 9.93 9.85
N ASP A 8 38.14 8.62 9.57
CA ASP A 8 37.00 7.93 8.98
C ASP A 8 35.74 8.13 9.83
N PHE A 9 34.58 8.18 9.18
CA PHE A 9 33.31 8.23 9.88
C PHE A 9 32.22 7.49 9.12
N GLU A 10 31.19 7.10 9.87
CA GLU A 10 30.02 6.43 9.32
C GLU A 10 28.74 7.15 9.76
N LYS A 11 27.73 7.18 8.89
CA LYS A 11 26.39 7.72 9.17
C LYS A 11 25.33 6.79 8.63
N THR A 12 24.21 6.69 9.34
CA THR A 12 23.01 6.00 8.85
C THR A 12 21.94 7.02 8.53
N ILE A 13 21.33 6.89 7.35
CA ILE A 13 20.15 7.66 6.94
C ILE A 13 19.13 6.75 6.27
N ASN A 14 17.89 7.20 6.14
CA ASN A 14 16.90 6.54 5.29
C ASN A 14 17.04 7.02 3.84
N GLU A 15 16.64 6.19 2.87
CA GLU A 15 16.73 6.52 1.44
C GLU A 15 15.90 7.73 0.99
N ASP A 16 14.88 8.12 1.76
CA ASP A 16 14.10 9.35 1.54
C ASP A 16 14.74 10.61 2.14
N GLY A 17 15.90 10.47 2.77
CA GLY A 17 16.59 11.52 3.49
C GLY A 17 17.84 12.02 2.78
N ALA A 18 18.15 13.30 2.96
CA ALA A 18 19.46 13.84 2.63
C ALA A 18 20.31 14.01 3.91
N TYR A 19 21.63 13.87 3.78
CA TYR A 19 22.56 14.11 4.88
C TYR A 19 23.27 15.45 4.70
N THR A 20 23.02 16.40 5.61
CA THR A 20 23.78 17.66 5.69
C THR A 20 24.99 17.46 6.60
N PHE A 21 26.19 17.68 6.05
CA PHE A 21 27.43 17.47 6.79
C PHE A 21 27.70 18.58 7.80
N THR A 22 28.46 18.23 8.83
CA THR A 22 28.98 19.16 9.83
C THR A 22 30.49 19.05 9.91
N SER A 23 31.17 20.12 10.33
CA SER A 23 32.63 20.10 10.47
C SER A 23 33.13 19.01 11.43
N SER A 24 32.31 18.58 12.39
CA SER A 24 32.63 17.49 13.30
C SER A 24 32.67 16.11 12.65
N ASP A 25 31.99 15.91 11.52
CA ASP A 25 31.93 14.59 10.87
C ASP A 25 33.31 14.15 10.39
N PHE A 26 34.10 15.08 9.87
CA PHE A 26 35.38 14.77 9.22
C PHE A 26 36.53 14.48 10.19
N GLY A 27 36.35 14.81 11.47
CA GLY A 27 37.43 14.86 12.45
C GLY A 27 38.49 15.89 12.08
N TRP A 28 39.19 16.45 13.06
CA TRP A 28 40.37 17.27 12.76
C TRP A 28 41.32 17.32 13.95
N SER A 29 42.59 17.03 13.69
CA SER A 29 43.68 17.33 14.61
C SER A 29 44.92 17.76 13.87
N ASP A 30 45.67 18.70 14.45
CA ASP A 30 46.95 19.14 13.95
C ASP A 30 47.93 19.28 15.13
N ALA A 31 49.11 18.66 15.01
CA ALA A 31 50.15 18.67 16.04
C ALA A 31 50.72 20.06 16.30
N ASP A 32 50.60 20.98 15.33
CA ASP A 32 51.06 22.37 15.40
C ASP A 32 49.89 23.37 15.61
N SER A 33 48.67 22.89 15.94
CA SER A 33 47.47 23.72 16.16
C SER A 33 47.62 24.87 17.16
N TRP A 34 48.60 24.79 18.06
CA TRP A 34 48.96 25.86 19.01
C TRP A 34 49.69 27.05 18.35
N PHE A 35 50.06 26.96 17.07
CA PHE A 35 50.67 28.03 16.28
C PHE A 35 49.67 28.77 15.35
N GLY A 36 48.37 28.62 15.62
CA GLY A 36 47.30 29.32 14.88
C GLY A 36 46.77 28.55 13.67
N ASP A 37 47.10 27.27 13.53
CA ASP A 37 46.47 26.39 12.55
C ASP A 37 45.03 26.11 12.97
N THR A 38 44.13 26.25 12.00
CA THR A 38 42.69 26.04 12.17
C THR A 38 42.20 25.03 11.15
N PHE A 39 41.05 24.40 11.41
CA PHE A 39 40.39 23.57 10.41
C PHE A 39 39.99 24.42 9.20
N GLY A 40 40.66 24.19 8.08
CA GLY A 40 40.45 24.91 6.83
C GLY A 40 39.23 24.39 6.07
N GLY A 41 39.00 23.09 6.14
CA GLY A 41 37.88 22.39 5.52
C GLY A 41 38.32 21.02 5.00
N VAL A 42 37.58 20.51 4.00
CA VAL A 42 37.86 19.21 3.38
C VAL A 42 38.13 19.34 1.90
N LYS A 43 38.97 18.45 1.39
CA LYS A 43 39.14 18.18 -0.04
C LYS A 43 38.47 16.85 -0.35
N ILE A 44 37.50 16.83 -1.25
CA ILE A 44 36.85 15.60 -1.71
C ILE A 44 37.79 14.92 -2.71
N THR A 45 38.22 13.69 -2.45
CA THR A 45 39.19 12.97 -3.30
C THR A 45 38.52 11.93 -4.20
N THR A 46 37.46 11.29 -3.74
CA THR A 46 36.59 10.44 -4.57
C THR A 46 35.14 10.87 -4.37
N LEU A 47 34.25 10.52 -5.30
CA LEU A 47 32.82 10.81 -5.20
C LEU A 47 32.05 9.53 -4.85
N PRO A 48 30.90 9.65 -4.16
CA PRO A 48 29.98 8.53 -3.97
C PRO A 48 29.63 7.85 -5.30
N ALA A 49 29.63 6.52 -5.32
CA ALA A 49 29.22 5.75 -6.50
C ALA A 49 27.70 5.79 -6.77
N SER A 50 26.92 6.16 -5.75
CA SER A 50 25.47 6.40 -5.81
C SER A 50 25.12 7.67 -5.02
N GLY A 51 24.01 8.31 -5.40
CA GLY A 51 23.61 9.62 -4.88
C GLY A 51 24.47 10.76 -5.43
N THR A 52 24.23 11.97 -4.94
CA THR A 52 24.92 13.18 -5.36
C THR A 52 25.36 14.00 -4.16
N LEU A 53 26.63 14.43 -4.17
CA LEU A 53 27.14 15.42 -3.22
C LEU A 53 26.98 16.82 -3.84
N THR A 54 26.34 17.72 -3.12
CA THR A 54 26.13 19.10 -3.56
C THR A 54 26.64 20.10 -2.53
N LEU A 55 27.21 21.21 -2.99
CA LEU A 55 27.55 22.38 -2.19
C LEU A 55 26.63 23.53 -2.62
N ASN A 56 25.78 24.00 -1.71
CA ASN A 56 24.75 25.01 -2.03
C ASN A 56 23.91 24.62 -3.27
N GLY A 57 23.61 23.32 -3.44
CA GLY A 57 22.85 22.78 -4.57
C GLY A 57 23.64 22.60 -5.87
N THR A 58 24.93 22.97 -5.92
CA THR A 58 25.80 22.69 -7.07
C THR A 58 26.55 21.38 -6.85
N ALA A 59 26.59 20.49 -7.84
CA ALA A 59 27.30 19.22 -7.72
C ALA A 59 28.79 19.45 -7.40
N VAL A 60 29.31 18.66 -6.46
CA VAL A 60 30.73 18.66 -6.07
C VAL A 60 31.51 17.73 -7.01
N GLU A 61 32.70 18.15 -7.42
CA GLU A 61 33.62 17.37 -8.24
C GLU A 61 34.77 16.79 -7.41
N SER A 62 35.38 15.70 -7.90
CA SER A 62 36.61 15.18 -7.29
C SER A 62 37.73 16.21 -7.40
N GLY A 63 38.37 16.48 -6.27
CA GLY A 63 39.42 17.48 -6.11
C GLY A 63 38.95 18.78 -5.48
N ASP A 64 37.63 19.01 -5.37
CA ASP A 64 37.08 20.23 -4.79
C ASP A 64 37.46 20.41 -3.32
N LYS A 65 37.80 21.66 -2.97
CA LYS A 65 38.02 22.09 -1.60
C LYS A 65 36.76 22.78 -1.08
N ILE A 66 36.17 22.22 -0.04
CA ILE A 66 35.03 22.77 0.68
C ILE A 66 35.57 23.46 1.93
N ALA A 67 35.37 24.77 2.05
CA ALA A 67 35.82 25.50 3.24
C ALA A 67 35.00 25.10 4.48
N ALA A 68 35.60 25.17 5.66
CA ALA A 68 34.93 24.83 6.91
C ALA A 68 33.63 25.64 7.15
N SER A 69 33.55 26.87 6.62
CA SER A 69 32.33 27.70 6.66
C SER A 69 31.22 27.20 5.76
N ASP A 70 31.56 26.44 4.72
CA ASP A 70 30.64 26.02 3.67
C ASP A 70 30.18 24.56 3.87
N ILE A 71 30.84 23.80 4.75
CA ILE A 71 30.45 22.43 5.13
C ILE A 71 28.97 22.32 5.55
N PRO A 72 28.37 23.26 6.31
CA PRO A 72 26.94 23.20 6.62
C PRO A 72 26.02 23.26 5.39
N ASN A 73 26.54 23.62 4.21
CA ASN A 73 25.83 23.62 2.93
C ASN A 73 26.24 22.46 2.02
N LEU A 74 27.13 21.58 2.49
CA LEU A 74 27.49 20.33 1.85
C LEU A 74 26.40 19.30 2.20
N VAL A 75 25.75 18.77 1.18
CA VAL A 75 24.63 17.85 1.33
C VAL A 75 24.85 16.65 0.42
N TRP A 76 24.73 15.45 0.96
CA TRP A 76 24.61 14.24 0.17
C TRP A 76 23.14 13.82 0.08
N THR A 77 22.70 13.51 -1.13
CA THR A 77 21.34 13.03 -1.42
C THR A 77 21.43 11.68 -2.13
N PRO A 78 20.83 10.61 -1.58
CA PRO A 78 20.75 9.31 -2.27
C PRO A 78 19.99 9.43 -3.60
N VAL A 79 20.19 8.46 -4.48
CA VAL A 79 19.24 8.26 -5.59
C VAL A 79 17.91 7.79 -4.98
N ALA A 80 16.79 8.26 -5.51
CA ALA A 80 15.47 7.83 -5.04
C ALA A 80 15.38 6.29 -5.02
N ASN A 81 14.94 5.76 -3.88
CA ASN A 81 14.65 4.34 -3.65
C ASN A 81 15.90 3.44 -3.77
N ALA A 82 17.08 4.04 -3.61
CA ALA A 82 18.35 3.32 -3.58
C ALA A 82 18.84 3.21 -2.13
N ASN A 83 18.97 1.99 -1.66
CA ASN A 83 19.47 1.65 -0.33
C ASN A 83 20.82 0.90 -0.39
N GLY A 84 21.47 0.76 0.78
CA GLY A 84 22.78 0.11 0.94
C GLY A 84 23.91 1.08 1.25
N ASP A 85 25.13 0.56 1.27
CA ASP A 85 26.32 1.33 1.64
C ASP A 85 26.88 2.11 0.45
N VAL A 86 27.21 3.37 0.69
CA VAL A 86 27.97 4.19 -0.25
C VAL A 86 29.08 4.93 0.49
N SER A 87 30.20 5.15 -0.17
CA SER A 87 31.32 5.86 0.44
C SER A 87 31.97 6.86 -0.52
N PHE A 88 32.65 7.83 0.08
CA PHE A 88 33.57 8.72 -0.63
C PHE A 88 34.76 9.04 0.26
N ASP A 89 35.88 9.35 -0.36
CA ASP A 89 37.12 9.67 0.33
C ASP A 89 37.33 11.18 0.38
N PHE A 90 37.89 11.65 1.49
CA PHE A 90 38.23 13.04 1.70
C PHE A 90 39.57 13.20 2.42
N GLN A 91 40.13 14.39 2.35
CA GLN A 91 41.29 14.80 3.15
C GLN A 91 40.97 16.11 3.85
N VAL A 92 41.33 16.25 5.12
CA VAL A 92 41.22 17.55 5.80
C VAL A 92 42.40 18.44 5.43
N TYR A 93 42.19 19.75 5.38
CA TYR A 93 43.28 20.72 5.24
C TYR A 93 43.18 21.79 6.32
N SER A 94 44.32 22.35 6.71
CA SER A 94 44.39 23.42 7.70
C SER A 94 44.43 24.79 7.02
N LYS A 95 44.13 25.84 7.77
CA LYS A 95 44.43 27.23 7.39
C LYS A 95 45.37 27.86 8.41
N TRP A 96 46.35 28.57 7.89
CA TRP A 96 47.31 29.36 8.66
C TRP A 96 47.15 30.82 8.28
N PHE A 97 46.63 31.64 9.20
CA PHE A 97 46.33 33.07 8.97
C PHE A 97 45.56 33.35 7.67
N GLY A 98 44.62 32.48 7.32
CA GLY A 98 43.77 32.63 6.12
C GLY A 98 44.36 32.06 4.82
N PHE A 99 45.60 31.58 4.84
CA PHE A 99 46.21 30.84 3.72
C PHE A 99 46.03 29.33 3.92
N ASP A 100 45.96 28.59 2.83
CA ASP A 100 45.93 27.12 2.86
C ASP A 100 47.22 26.59 3.51
N GLY A 101 47.04 25.80 4.57
CA GLY A 101 48.09 25.13 5.31
C GLY A 101 48.33 23.71 4.79
N GLY A 102 48.73 22.81 5.71
CA GLY A 102 48.94 21.40 5.41
C GLY A 102 47.65 20.70 4.99
N THR A 103 47.78 19.60 4.25
CA THR A 103 46.68 18.69 3.91
C THR A 103 47.02 17.31 4.43
N ASP A 104 46.02 16.60 4.94
CA ASP A 104 46.15 15.21 5.33
C ASP A 104 46.79 14.41 4.19
N GLN A 105 47.78 13.59 4.54
CA GLN A 105 48.55 12.83 3.55
C GLN A 105 47.84 11.53 3.17
N SER A 106 46.91 11.06 4.00
CA SER A 106 46.11 9.87 3.76
C SER A 106 44.64 10.28 3.64
N PRO A 107 43.93 9.88 2.57
CA PRO A 107 42.48 10.03 2.55
C PRO A 107 41.81 9.25 3.69
N ASN A 108 40.74 9.82 4.20
CA ASN A 108 39.81 9.20 5.15
C ASN A 108 38.51 8.89 4.40
N THR A 109 37.78 7.89 4.86
CA THR A 109 36.55 7.41 4.24
C THR A 109 35.33 7.93 5.02
N ALA A 110 34.38 8.51 4.29
CA ALA A 110 33.04 8.75 4.77
C ALA A 110 32.14 7.64 4.25
N THR A 111 31.59 6.80 5.14
CA THR A 111 30.61 5.76 4.80
C THR A 111 29.20 6.21 5.17
N LEU A 112 28.27 6.10 4.23
CA LEU A 112 26.85 6.39 4.42
C LEU A 112 26.09 5.08 4.24
N HIS A 113 25.48 4.60 5.32
CA HIS A 113 24.58 3.47 5.34
C HIS A 113 23.16 3.95 5.04
N VAL A 114 22.64 3.62 3.87
CA VAL A 114 21.27 3.97 3.49
C VAL A 114 20.35 2.82 3.87
N ALA A 115 19.53 3.04 4.88
CA ALA A 115 18.47 2.12 5.27
C ALA A 115 17.30 2.23 4.29
N ALA A 116 16.76 1.06 3.91
CA ALA A 116 15.52 1.01 3.16
C ALA A 116 14.36 1.55 4.02
N ALA A 117 13.45 2.28 3.38
CA ALA A 117 12.21 2.77 3.96
C ALA A 117 11.05 2.30 3.08
N ASN A 118 9.89 2.03 3.67
CA ASN A 118 8.74 1.65 2.89
C ASN A 118 8.32 2.77 1.96
N ASP A 119 7.99 2.43 0.72
CA ASP A 119 7.29 3.25 -0.26
C ASP A 119 5.87 2.71 -0.43
N ALA A 120 4.88 3.60 -0.42
CA ALA A 120 3.49 3.21 -0.59
C ALA A 120 3.24 2.63 -1.99
N PRO A 121 2.36 1.63 -2.11
CA PRO A 121 2.06 1.02 -3.38
C PRO A 121 1.37 2.02 -4.30
N VAL A 122 1.68 1.96 -5.60
CA VAL A 122 1.03 2.75 -6.64
C VAL A 122 -0.10 1.95 -7.24
N LEU A 123 -1.33 2.44 -7.07
CA LEU A 123 -2.53 1.88 -7.67
C LEU A 123 -2.87 2.60 -8.99
N THR A 124 -2.83 1.84 -10.09
CA THR A 124 -3.27 2.26 -11.42
C THR A 124 -4.76 1.98 -11.58
N LEU A 125 -5.55 3.01 -11.83
CA LEU A 125 -7.00 2.87 -11.99
C LEU A 125 -7.34 1.98 -13.18
N SER A 126 -8.06 0.90 -12.91
CA SER A 126 -8.50 -0.08 -13.91
C SER A 126 -10.00 -0.39 -13.83
N SER A 127 -10.66 -0.01 -12.72
CA SER A 127 -12.08 -0.30 -12.45
C SER A 127 -12.40 -1.78 -12.67
N PRO A 128 -11.79 -2.69 -11.90
CA PRO A 128 -11.84 -4.11 -12.19
C PRO A 128 -13.27 -4.66 -12.08
N HIS A 129 -13.55 -5.66 -12.91
CA HIS A 129 -14.81 -6.38 -12.89
C HIS A 129 -14.57 -7.80 -12.40
N LEU A 130 -15.26 -8.17 -11.33
CA LEU A 130 -15.36 -9.54 -10.87
C LEU A 130 -16.17 -10.35 -11.90
N THR A 131 -15.85 -11.64 -12.02
CA THR A 131 -16.66 -12.63 -12.74
C THR A 131 -18.14 -12.51 -12.33
N SER A 132 -19.02 -12.27 -13.30
CA SER A 132 -20.46 -12.16 -13.09
C SER A 132 -21.08 -13.48 -12.63
N ILE A 133 -22.14 -13.38 -11.84
CA ILE A 133 -22.93 -14.51 -11.34
C ILE A 133 -24.42 -14.27 -11.61
N ASN A 134 -25.26 -15.27 -11.34
CA ASN A 134 -26.70 -15.06 -11.19
C ASN A 134 -27.07 -14.94 -9.71
N GLU A 135 -28.29 -14.47 -9.43
CA GLU A 135 -28.90 -14.34 -8.10
C GLU A 135 -28.85 -15.61 -7.22
N ASP A 136 -28.85 -16.80 -7.82
CA ASP A 136 -28.91 -18.10 -7.16
C ASP A 136 -27.53 -18.59 -6.72
N ALA A 137 -26.46 -17.95 -7.19
CA ALA A 137 -25.09 -18.34 -6.90
C ALA A 137 -24.65 -17.93 -5.48
N VAL A 138 -25.46 -18.23 -4.47
CA VAL A 138 -25.25 -17.91 -3.05
C VAL A 138 -24.02 -18.62 -2.45
N ASP A 139 -23.61 -19.75 -3.03
CA ASP A 139 -22.44 -20.54 -2.62
C ASP A 139 -21.23 -20.39 -3.55
N ASN A 140 -21.14 -19.28 -4.31
CA ASN A 140 -20.03 -19.05 -5.23
C ASN A 140 -18.66 -19.00 -4.52
N ALA A 141 -17.61 -19.37 -5.26
CA ALA A 141 -16.25 -19.46 -4.74
C ALA A 141 -15.53 -18.11 -4.59
N GLY A 142 -16.13 -17.00 -5.06
CA GLY A 142 -15.48 -15.69 -5.09
C GLY A 142 -14.29 -15.62 -6.05
N GLN A 143 -13.46 -14.60 -5.85
CA GLN A 143 -12.20 -14.38 -6.55
C GLN A 143 -11.12 -13.97 -5.56
N THR A 144 -9.87 -14.31 -5.85
CA THR A 144 -8.74 -13.85 -5.04
C THR A 144 -8.48 -12.37 -5.28
N ILE A 145 -7.95 -11.68 -4.27
CA ILE A 145 -7.55 -10.29 -4.40
C ILE A 145 -6.49 -10.12 -5.50
N ALA A 146 -5.55 -11.06 -5.63
CA ALA A 146 -4.58 -11.07 -6.73
C ALA A 146 -5.26 -11.03 -8.11
N SER A 147 -6.33 -11.83 -8.32
CA SER A 147 -7.04 -11.82 -9.61
C SER A 147 -7.84 -10.54 -9.86
N VAL A 148 -8.33 -9.90 -8.79
CA VAL A 148 -9.05 -8.62 -8.91
C VAL A 148 -8.07 -7.49 -9.24
N LEU A 149 -6.89 -7.49 -8.61
CA LEU A 149 -5.86 -6.48 -8.85
C LEU A 149 -5.20 -6.63 -10.22
N GLY A 150 -4.94 -7.85 -10.70
CA GLY A 150 -4.15 -8.05 -11.92
C GLY A 150 -2.82 -7.30 -11.85
N ASP A 151 -2.50 -6.51 -12.88
CA ASP A 151 -1.28 -5.69 -12.93
C ASP A 151 -1.51 -4.24 -12.46
N SER A 152 -2.61 -3.96 -11.74
CA SER A 152 -2.97 -2.58 -11.36
C SER A 152 -2.13 -2.02 -10.21
N VAL A 153 -1.38 -2.85 -9.50
CA VAL A 153 -0.55 -2.43 -8.36
C VAL A 153 0.92 -2.59 -8.71
N ALA A 154 1.70 -1.57 -8.41
CA ALA A 154 3.15 -1.63 -8.48
C ALA A 154 3.74 -1.06 -7.19
N ASP A 155 4.84 -1.65 -6.75
CA ASP A 155 5.56 -1.23 -5.57
C ASP A 155 7.06 -1.29 -5.87
N VAL A 156 7.77 -0.26 -5.43
CA VAL A 156 9.20 -0.11 -5.71
C VAL A 156 10.06 -0.85 -4.69
N ASP A 157 9.48 -1.22 -3.54
CA ASP A 157 10.17 -1.96 -2.51
C ASP A 157 10.52 -3.39 -2.94
N THR A 158 11.74 -3.78 -2.62
CA THR A 158 12.21 -5.14 -2.93
C THR A 158 11.45 -6.16 -2.09
N GLY A 159 10.67 -7.02 -2.76
CA GLY A 159 9.89 -8.07 -2.10
C GLY A 159 8.57 -7.57 -1.53
N ALA A 160 8.09 -6.41 -1.98
CA ALA A 160 6.74 -5.93 -1.67
C ALA A 160 5.68 -7.00 -1.96
N VAL A 161 4.67 -7.07 -1.10
CA VAL A 161 3.55 -8.00 -1.21
C VAL A 161 2.26 -7.21 -1.38
N GLU A 162 1.39 -7.68 -2.27
CA GLU A 162 0.18 -6.94 -2.62
C GLU A 162 -1.02 -7.29 -1.74
N GLY A 163 -1.98 -6.37 -1.70
CA GLY A 163 -3.23 -6.49 -0.98
C GLY A 163 -4.11 -5.26 -1.22
N ILE A 164 -5.26 -5.25 -0.54
CA ILE A 164 -6.20 -4.14 -0.57
C ILE A 164 -6.68 -3.78 0.83
N ALA A 165 -7.04 -2.51 0.98
CA ALA A 165 -7.79 -1.99 2.12
C ALA A 165 -9.16 -1.51 1.64
N ILE A 166 -10.22 -2.29 1.91
CA ILE A 166 -11.58 -1.98 1.47
C ILE A 166 -12.18 -0.89 2.37
N THR A 167 -12.53 0.26 1.78
CA THR A 167 -13.02 1.46 2.48
C THR A 167 -14.51 1.73 2.27
N GLY A 168 -15.16 1.06 1.32
CA GLY A 168 -16.57 1.27 1.03
C GLY A 168 -17.20 0.09 0.30
N LEU A 169 -18.50 -0.12 0.52
CA LEU A 169 -19.30 -1.16 -0.14
C LEU A 169 -20.57 -0.55 -0.73
N THR A 170 -20.96 -1.05 -1.90
CA THR A 170 -22.34 -1.00 -2.42
C THR A 170 -22.81 -2.43 -2.52
N SER A 171 -23.81 -2.81 -1.72
CA SER A 171 -24.22 -4.22 -1.59
C SER A 171 -25.54 -4.56 -2.28
N GLY A 172 -26.27 -3.59 -2.82
CA GLY A 172 -27.59 -3.87 -3.43
C GLY A 172 -28.50 -4.65 -2.48
N ASN A 173 -28.96 -5.82 -2.93
CA ASN A 173 -29.78 -6.77 -2.16
C ASN A 173 -28.99 -7.92 -1.49
N GLY A 174 -27.66 -7.95 -1.63
CA GLY A 174 -26.82 -9.04 -1.13
C GLY A 174 -25.82 -8.62 -0.05
N THR A 175 -24.83 -9.49 0.20
CA THR A 175 -23.81 -9.30 1.24
C THR A 175 -22.41 -9.61 0.72
N TRP A 176 -21.45 -8.73 1.01
CA TRP A 176 -20.03 -8.99 0.76
C TRP A 176 -19.42 -9.87 1.85
N GLN A 177 -18.71 -10.91 1.44
CA GLN A 177 -17.97 -11.81 2.31
C GLN A 177 -16.52 -11.93 1.85
N TYR A 178 -15.62 -12.19 2.79
CA TYR A 178 -14.22 -12.49 2.53
C TYR A 178 -13.83 -13.84 3.14
N GLN A 179 -12.76 -14.43 2.61
CA GLN A 179 -12.13 -15.62 3.14
C GLN A 179 -10.62 -15.40 3.16
N LEU A 180 -10.00 -15.59 4.33
CA LEU A 180 -8.56 -15.51 4.46
C LEU A 180 -7.89 -16.74 3.84
N ALA A 181 -6.72 -16.56 3.23
CA ALA A 181 -5.95 -17.64 2.64
C ALA A 181 -5.68 -18.74 3.68
N GLY A 182 -6.05 -19.98 3.33
CA GLY A 182 -5.93 -21.14 4.22
C GLY A 182 -7.07 -21.33 5.23
N SER A 183 -8.05 -20.41 5.28
CA SER A 183 -9.31 -20.59 5.98
C SER A 183 -10.33 -21.33 5.11
N ALA A 184 -11.22 -22.11 5.72
CA ALA A 184 -12.41 -22.66 5.05
C ALA A 184 -13.65 -21.78 5.20
N ASP A 185 -13.61 -20.81 6.12
CA ASP A 185 -14.79 -20.04 6.52
C ASP A 185 -14.87 -18.72 5.77
N TRP A 186 -16.07 -18.42 5.27
CA TRP A 186 -16.44 -17.10 4.77
C TRP A 186 -16.97 -16.22 5.90
N VAL A 187 -16.51 -14.98 5.95
CA VAL A 187 -16.86 -14.00 6.97
C VAL A 187 -17.48 -12.78 6.31
N ASN A 188 -18.55 -12.23 6.89
CA ASN A 188 -19.14 -10.99 6.42
C ASN A 188 -18.16 -9.83 6.59
N VAL A 189 -17.99 -9.01 5.55
CA VAL A 189 -17.10 -7.82 5.59
C VAL A 189 -17.54 -6.83 6.67
N GLY A 190 -18.85 -6.69 6.90
CA GLY A 190 -19.40 -5.74 7.87
C GLY A 190 -19.31 -4.29 7.41
N SER A 191 -19.14 -3.37 8.35
CA SER A 191 -19.00 -1.94 8.06
C SER A 191 -17.54 -1.57 7.84
N VAL A 192 -17.27 -0.86 6.73
CA VAL A 192 -15.94 -0.37 6.38
C VAL A 192 -15.98 1.14 6.09
N SER A 193 -14.84 1.81 6.31
CA SER A 193 -14.66 3.25 6.07
C SER A 193 -13.17 3.59 5.93
N GLY A 194 -12.82 4.85 5.63
CA GLY A 194 -11.42 5.28 5.62
C GLY A 194 -10.68 5.06 6.95
N THR A 195 -11.35 5.22 8.10
CA THR A 195 -10.76 4.99 9.44
C THR A 195 -10.91 3.55 9.94
N GLY A 196 -11.51 2.68 9.14
CA GLY A 196 -11.79 1.29 9.49
C GLY A 196 -11.96 0.47 8.22
N ALA A 197 -10.88 0.36 7.45
CA ALA A 197 -10.84 -0.35 6.18
C ALA A 197 -10.48 -1.81 6.42
N LEU A 198 -11.19 -2.75 5.79
CA LEU A 198 -10.86 -4.17 5.89
C LEU A 198 -9.63 -4.49 5.05
N LEU A 199 -8.60 -5.05 5.69
CA LEU A 199 -7.36 -5.47 5.02
C LEU A 199 -7.50 -6.89 4.48
N LEU A 200 -7.17 -7.09 3.21
CA LEU A 200 -7.09 -8.40 2.56
C LEU A 200 -5.79 -8.49 1.75
N GLY A 201 -5.01 -9.54 1.96
CA GLY A 201 -3.81 -9.82 1.17
C GLY A 201 -4.15 -10.45 -0.18
N ALA A 202 -3.19 -10.46 -1.11
CA ALA A 202 -3.36 -10.98 -2.47
C ALA A 202 -3.94 -12.41 -2.55
N ALA A 203 -3.62 -13.28 -1.58
CA ALA A 203 -4.11 -14.66 -1.54
C ALA A 203 -5.50 -14.82 -0.90
N ASP A 204 -6.01 -13.80 -0.23
CA ASP A 204 -7.35 -13.82 0.34
C ASP A 204 -8.39 -13.71 -0.79
N SER A 205 -9.62 -14.13 -0.51
CA SER A 205 -10.72 -14.10 -1.47
C SER A 205 -11.86 -13.21 -1.01
N ILE A 206 -12.55 -12.62 -1.99
CA ILE A 206 -13.75 -11.81 -1.80
C ILE A 206 -14.87 -12.38 -2.65
N ARG A 207 -16.10 -12.37 -2.14
CA ARG A 207 -17.30 -12.74 -2.88
C ARG A 207 -18.48 -11.86 -2.52
N PHE A 208 -19.40 -11.73 -3.46
CA PHE A 208 -20.73 -11.20 -3.23
C PHE A 208 -21.70 -12.39 -3.11
N VAL A 209 -22.50 -12.40 -2.05
CA VAL A 209 -23.57 -13.38 -1.82
C VAL A 209 -24.90 -12.69 -2.13
N PRO A 210 -25.54 -12.97 -3.27
CA PRO A 210 -26.87 -12.44 -3.61
C PRO A 210 -27.95 -12.98 -2.66
N ASN A 211 -29.15 -12.40 -2.71
CA ASN A 211 -30.28 -12.85 -1.88
C ASN A 211 -31.02 -14.08 -2.42
N GLY A 212 -30.72 -14.54 -3.64
CA GLY A 212 -31.44 -15.64 -4.29
C GLY A 212 -32.84 -15.25 -4.77
N GLU A 213 -33.09 -13.96 -5.05
CA GLU A 213 -34.41 -13.49 -5.47
C GLU A 213 -34.34 -12.57 -6.70
N ASN A 214 -33.43 -11.59 -6.70
CA ASN A 214 -33.32 -10.65 -7.83
C ASN A 214 -31.85 -10.35 -8.14
N GLY A 215 -31.61 -9.96 -9.39
CA GLY A 215 -30.32 -9.45 -9.83
C GLY A 215 -30.04 -8.07 -9.24
N THR A 216 -28.77 -7.71 -9.25
CA THR A 216 -28.28 -6.44 -8.73
C THR A 216 -26.89 -6.17 -9.28
N ASP A 217 -26.46 -4.91 -9.23
CA ASP A 217 -25.04 -4.58 -9.28
C ASP A 217 -24.53 -4.34 -7.86
N ALA A 218 -23.29 -4.74 -7.60
CA ALA A 218 -22.61 -4.48 -6.35
C ALA A 218 -21.17 -4.05 -6.60
N SER A 219 -20.57 -3.34 -5.64
CA SER A 219 -19.19 -2.86 -5.75
C SER A 219 -18.51 -2.72 -4.39
N PHE A 220 -17.18 -2.64 -4.42
CA PHE A 220 -16.39 -2.21 -3.27
C PHE A 220 -15.27 -1.24 -3.71
N THR A 221 -14.99 -0.25 -2.87
CA THR A 221 -13.91 0.72 -3.06
C THR A 221 -12.73 0.37 -2.17
N TYR A 222 -11.52 0.49 -2.68
CA TYR A 222 -10.31 0.09 -1.96
C TYR A 222 -9.09 0.97 -2.28
N HIS A 223 -8.14 0.99 -1.34
CA HIS A 223 -6.74 1.38 -1.60
C HIS A 223 -5.90 0.11 -1.80
N ALA A 224 -4.81 0.19 -2.56
CA ALA A 224 -3.80 -0.87 -2.56
C ALA A 224 -3.03 -0.85 -1.22
N TRP A 225 -2.54 -2.01 -0.80
CA TRP A 225 -1.89 -2.22 0.48
C TRP A 225 -0.65 -3.11 0.31
N ASP A 226 0.50 -2.66 0.81
CA ASP A 226 1.81 -3.35 0.68
C ASP A 226 2.13 -4.30 1.86
N GLN A 227 1.24 -4.37 2.84
CA GLN A 227 1.35 -5.16 4.07
C GLN A 227 2.52 -4.83 5.00
N THR A 228 3.17 -3.68 4.85
CA THR A 228 4.22 -3.23 5.79
C THR A 228 3.68 -2.80 7.15
N SER A 229 2.38 -2.52 7.23
CA SER A 229 1.65 -2.38 8.48
C SER A 229 0.25 -2.98 8.39
N GLY A 230 -0.31 -3.37 9.55
CA GLY A 230 -1.62 -4.02 9.61
C GLY A 230 -1.54 -5.54 9.42
N VAL A 231 -2.69 -6.20 9.55
CA VAL A 231 -2.83 -7.65 9.42
C VAL A 231 -4.10 -7.94 8.63
N HIS A 232 -4.04 -8.83 7.64
CA HIS A 232 -5.21 -9.21 6.87
C HIS A 232 -6.34 -9.77 7.76
N GLY A 233 -7.59 -9.52 7.39
CA GLY A 233 -8.78 -9.84 8.18
C GLY A 233 -9.06 -8.88 9.35
N THR A 234 -8.26 -7.83 9.53
CA THR A 234 -8.49 -6.77 10.53
C THR A 234 -8.84 -5.43 9.89
N LEU A 235 -9.36 -4.50 10.68
CA LEU A 235 -9.63 -3.13 10.24
C LEU A 235 -8.41 -2.23 10.51
N ALA A 236 -8.10 -1.32 9.59
CA ALA A 236 -7.05 -0.32 9.73
C ALA A 236 -7.50 1.09 9.30
N ASP A 237 -6.80 2.10 9.79
CA ASP A 237 -6.98 3.50 9.38
C ASP A 237 -6.11 3.80 8.15
N THR A 238 -6.76 4.16 7.04
CA THR A 238 -6.16 4.48 5.74
C THR A 238 -6.12 5.98 5.45
N THR A 239 -6.46 6.83 6.44
CA THR A 239 -6.42 8.29 6.29
C THR A 239 -5.01 8.85 6.15
N THR A 240 -4.01 8.09 6.59
CA THR A 240 -2.59 8.30 6.23
C THR A 240 -2.26 7.37 5.06
N ASN A 241 -2.00 7.94 3.89
CA ASN A 241 -1.77 7.21 2.65
C ASN A 241 -0.69 7.89 1.77
N GLY A 242 -0.13 7.13 0.84
CA GLY A 242 0.98 7.54 -0.04
C GLY A 242 2.31 7.70 0.68
N THR A 243 3.33 8.17 -0.04
CA THR A 243 4.69 8.39 0.48
C THR A 243 5.23 7.12 1.14
N THR A 244 5.45 7.10 2.45
CA THR A 244 6.01 5.95 3.17
C THR A 244 4.97 5.12 3.94
N SER A 245 3.68 5.34 3.69
CA SER A 245 2.60 4.58 4.36
C SER A 245 2.37 3.24 3.69
N ALA A 246 1.71 2.31 4.37
CA ALA A 246 1.37 1.01 3.79
C ALA A 246 0.29 1.06 2.67
N PHE A 247 -0.31 2.22 2.41
CA PHE A 247 -1.51 2.36 1.58
C PHE A 247 -1.30 3.31 0.42
N SER A 248 -1.84 2.96 -0.76
CA SER A 248 -1.82 3.86 -1.91
C SER A 248 -2.59 5.16 -1.65
N SER A 249 -2.11 6.28 -2.17
CA SER A 249 -2.87 7.55 -2.10
C SER A 249 -4.12 7.55 -2.98
N GLY A 250 -4.09 6.83 -4.11
CA GLY A 250 -5.25 6.57 -4.96
C GLY A 250 -6.13 5.45 -4.43
N SER A 251 -7.39 5.44 -4.83
CA SER A 251 -8.35 4.36 -4.61
C SER A 251 -9.04 3.97 -5.92
N ASP A 252 -9.47 2.72 -6.03
CA ASP A 252 -10.24 2.20 -7.18
C ASP A 252 -11.50 1.47 -6.69
N THR A 253 -12.42 1.16 -7.61
CA THR A 253 -13.68 0.47 -7.33
C THR A 253 -13.81 -0.77 -8.20
N ALA A 254 -13.89 -1.92 -7.54
CA ALA A 254 -14.22 -3.18 -8.18
C ALA A 254 -15.74 -3.37 -8.22
N THR A 255 -16.26 -3.94 -9.31
CA THR A 255 -17.70 -4.16 -9.49
C THR A 255 -18.02 -5.62 -9.82
N ILE A 256 -19.24 -6.05 -9.51
CA ILE A 256 -19.80 -7.34 -9.93
C ILE A 256 -21.24 -7.10 -10.41
N ALA A 257 -21.59 -7.77 -11.51
CA ALA A 257 -22.96 -7.85 -11.99
C ALA A 257 -23.58 -9.19 -11.59
N VAL A 258 -24.79 -9.12 -11.04
CA VAL A 258 -25.63 -10.28 -10.71
C VAL A 258 -26.83 -10.25 -11.65
N SER A 259 -26.90 -11.21 -12.57
CA SER A 259 -28.03 -11.33 -13.49
C SER A 259 -29.26 -11.92 -12.79
N GLU A 260 -30.44 -11.57 -13.29
CA GLU A 260 -31.71 -12.21 -12.95
C GLU A 260 -31.93 -13.51 -13.75
N VAL A 261 -32.51 -14.50 -13.08
CA VAL A 261 -33.00 -15.78 -13.56
C VAL A 261 -34.43 -15.90 -13.06
N ASN A 262 -35.30 -16.33 -13.97
CA ASN A 262 -36.72 -16.46 -13.70
C ASN A 262 -37.00 -17.55 -12.65
N ASP A 263 -37.55 -17.15 -11.51
CA ASP A 263 -38.03 -18.01 -10.44
C ASP A 263 -39.50 -18.40 -10.64
N PRO A 264 -39.88 -19.67 -10.38
CA PRO A 264 -41.27 -20.07 -10.48
C PRO A 264 -42.12 -19.38 -9.42
N ALA A 265 -43.23 -18.80 -9.84
CA ALA A 265 -44.22 -18.21 -8.94
C ALA A 265 -44.62 -19.19 -7.80
N LYS A 266 -44.57 -18.71 -6.55
CA LYS A 266 -44.91 -19.52 -5.38
C LYS A 266 -46.35 -19.23 -4.93
N ILE A 267 -47.14 -20.29 -4.74
CA ILE A 267 -48.45 -20.18 -4.10
C ILE A 267 -48.27 -20.29 -2.58
N GLU A 268 -48.45 -19.19 -1.86
CA GLU A 268 -48.54 -19.23 -0.40
C GLU A 268 -49.99 -19.53 0.01
N VAL A 269 -50.21 -20.71 0.60
CA VAL A 269 -51.48 -20.98 1.28
C VAL A 269 -51.48 -20.14 2.56
N LEU A 270 -52.18 -19.01 2.55
CA LEU A 270 -52.42 -18.23 3.76
C LEU A 270 -53.12 -19.11 4.79
N GLU A 271 -52.43 -19.46 5.88
CA GLU A 271 -53.04 -20.15 7.01
C GLU A 271 -54.09 -19.23 7.67
N GLY A 272 -55.32 -19.36 7.19
CA GLY A 272 -56.43 -18.51 7.57
C GLY A 272 -57.73 -19.04 6.99
N SER A 273 -58.24 -20.10 7.62
CA SER A 273 -59.59 -20.65 7.48
C SER A 273 -59.91 -21.59 6.32
N ASP A 274 -59.03 -22.53 5.96
CA ASP A 274 -59.51 -23.72 5.24
C ASP A 274 -59.16 -25.03 5.93
N THR A 275 -60.17 -25.90 6.00
CA THR A 275 -60.13 -27.17 6.71
C THR A 275 -59.10 -28.11 6.12
N SER A 276 -58.36 -28.80 6.99
CA SER A 276 -57.35 -29.82 6.67
C SER A 276 -57.61 -30.58 5.37
N VAL A 277 -56.82 -30.31 4.33
CA VAL A 277 -56.53 -31.30 3.31
C VAL A 277 -55.49 -32.23 3.91
N THR A 278 -55.89 -33.47 4.23
CA THR A 278 -54.96 -34.53 4.60
C THR A 278 -53.98 -34.76 3.47
N GLU A 279 -52.70 -34.90 3.83
CA GLU A 279 -51.64 -35.38 2.94
C GLU A 279 -52.09 -36.66 2.22
N ASP A 280 -51.67 -36.81 0.95
CA ASP A 280 -51.90 -37.97 0.07
C ASP A 280 -53.09 -37.89 -0.93
N SER A 281 -53.42 -36.70 -1.45
CA SER A 281 -54.20 -36.58 -2.68
C SER A 281 -53.75 -35.39 -3.54
N ASP A 282 -53.16 -35.68 -4.69
CA ASP A 282 -52.85 -34.66 -5.70
C ASP A 282 -54.15 -33.94 -6.13
N VAL A 283 -54.28 -32.65 -5.82
CA VAL A 283 -55.33 -31.80 -6.38
C VAL A 283 -54.91 -31.44 -7.81
N THR A 284 -55.21 -32.32 -8.76
CA THR A 284 -54.82 -32.18 -10.17
C THR A 284 -55.85 -31.41 -11.03
N ALA A 285 -57.00 -31.05 -10.46
CA ALA A 285 -57.96 -30.08 -11.01
C ALA A 285 -59.05 -29.73 -9.98
N GLY A 286 -59.41 -28.44 -9.87
CA GLY A 286 -60.57 -27.96 -9.11
C GLY A 286 -60.58 -26.43 -9.02
N ASN A 287 -61.73 -25.80 -9.34
CA ASN A 287 -61.95 -24.39 -9.00
C ASN A 287 -62.00 -24.27 -7.48
N LEU A 288 -61.35 -23.27 -6.88
CA LEU A 288 -61.54 -22.95 -5.46
C LEU A 288 -63.02 -22.75 -5.17
N VAL A 289 -63.58 -23.57 -4.27
CA VAL A 289 -65.00 -23.51 -3.89
C VAL A 289 -65.20 -22.84 -2.53
N ALA A 290 -64.12 -22.41 -1.87
CA ALA A 290 -64.15 -21.66 -0.62
C ALA A 290 -63.86 -20.18 -0.91
N THR A 291 -64.57 -19.28 -0.22
CA THR A 291 -64.24 -17.84 -0.20
C THR A 291 -62.92 -17.62 0.53
N GLY A 292 -61.82 -17.83 -0.17
CA GLY A 292 -60.46 -17.52 0.26
C GLY A 292 -59.74 -16.77 -0.86
N SER A 293 -58.85 -15.86 -0.47
CA SER A 293 -57.92 -15.21 -1.41
C SER A 293 -56.71 -16.10 -1.63
N ILE A 294 -56.41 -16.45 -2.88
CA ILE A 294 -55.06 -16.88 -3.28
C ILE A 294 -54.24 -15.61 -3.51
N SER A 295 -53.09 -15.50 -2.86
CA SER A 295 -52.01 -14.62 -3.31
C SER A 295 -51.04 -15.47 -4.10
N VAL A 296 -50.65 -14.98 -5.28
CA VAL A 296 -49.49 -15.48 -6.02
C VAL A 296 -48.46 -14.38 -5.89
N ASP A 297 -47.38 -14.69 -5.18
CA ASP A 297 -46.24 -13.80 -5.09
C ASP A 297 -45.19 -14.35 -6.08
N ASP A 298 -44.90 -13.52 -7.09
CA ASP A 298 -43.80 -13.74 -8.02
C ASP A 298 -42.62 -12.90 -7.51
N VAL A 299 -41.49 -13.58 -7.31
CA VAL A 299 -40.30 -13.04 -6.66
C VAL A 299 -39.55 -12.08 -7.59
N ASP A 300 -39.62 -12.28 -8.91
CA ASP A 300 -38.94 -11.46 -9.91
C ASP A 300 -39.89 -10.81 -10.95
N GLY A 301 -41.16 -11.21 -10.98
CA GLY A 301 -42.19 -10.61 -11.81
C GLY A 301 -42.14 -11.02 -13.29
N ALA A 302 -41.32 -12.02 -13.65
CA ALA A 302 -41.17 -12.49 -15.02
C ALA A 302 -42.21 -13.56 -15.42
N ASP A 303 -42.95 -14.12 -14.46
CA ASP A 303 -44.02 -15.09 -14.71
C ASP A 303 -45.43 -14.47 -14.55
N THR A 304 -46.29 -14.67 -15.55
CA THR A 304 -47.72 -14.35 -15.39
C THR A 304 -48.45 -15.52 -14.75
N ALA A 305 -49.12 -15.29 -13.61
CA ALA A 305 -50.05 -16.25 -13.02
C ALA A 305 -51.16 -16.61 -14.03
N THR A 306 -51.09 -17.81 -14.60
CA THR A 306 -52.13 -18.36 -15.50
C THR A 306 -52.80 -19.59 -14.91
#